data_AF-A0A3B8SY67-F1
#
_entry.id   AF-A0A3B8SY67-F1
#
_cell.length_a   1.000
_cell.length_b   1.000
_cell.length_c   1.000
_cell.angle_alpha   90.00
_cell.angle_beta   90.00
_cell.angle_gamma   90.00
#
_symmetry.space_group_name_H-M   'P 1'
#
loop_
_entity.id
_entity.type
_entity.pdbx_description
1 polymer ?
#
loop_
_entity_poly.entity_id
_entity_poly.type
_entity_poly.pdbx_seq_one_letter_code
_entity_poly.pdbx_strand_id
1 'polypeptide(L)'
;MSLSSAIYQGNVYHKRFTPTVHEFRYDIYLFWIKLKELPELAQLDGFNVDQKGFLEFRRSDYLNQQGLPLEQEILAKMNALRDTLLKSVTTPINGDVYFLGQTRMLNLYFSPVNFYYVQDPLSKQFTFMLAEVSNTPWHERHYYLVDLSEQDDTQKAFHVSPFNPMDMQYKWRISQPSEHLTLTLSCYKQIKHMVASIDLHRQELTTSNLSTAKKRIPSMTLKTVGGIYWQALKLFIKRTPFYGYAKPATKKPEE
;
A
#
# COMPACT_ATOMS: atom_id res chain seq x y z
N MET A 1 13.01 24.82 -6.25
CA MET A 1 13.36 23.45 -6.69
C MET A 1 12.06 22.74 -7.05
N SER A 2 12.05 21.94 -8.12
CA SER A 2 10.90 21.08 -8.42
C SER A 2 10.91 19.89 -7.45
N LEU A 3 9.78 19.62 -6.80
CA LEU A 3 9.63 18.49 -5.89
C LEU A 3 9.37 17.20 -6.68
N SER A 4 9.94 16.09 -6.24
CA SER A 4 9.68 14.77 -6.82
C SER A 4 8.32 14.24 -6.38
N SER A 5 7.86 14.70 -5.21
CA SER A 5 6.56 14.38 -4.61
C SER A 5 5.38 14.83 -5.48
N ALA A 6 4.30 14.04 -5.46
CA ALA A 6 3.16 14.14 -6.35
C ALA A 6 1.89 13.58 -5.69
N ILE A 7 0.76 13.73 -6.37
CA ILE A 7 -0.47 13.00 -6.10
C ILE A 7 -0.68 12.03 -7.27
N TYR A 8 -0.83 10.74 -6.99
CA TYR A 8 -1.36 9.81 -7.97
C TYR A 8 -2.87 9.74 -7.83
N GLN A 9 -3.59 9.93 -8.93
CA GLN A 9 -5.04 9.82 -8.97
C GLN A 9 -5.44 8.76 -9.98
N GLY A 10 -6.54 8.07 -9.73
CA GLY A 10 -7.07 7.09 -10.67
C GLY A 10 -8.07 6.18 -10.01
N ASN A 11 -7.99 4.89 -10.29
CA ASN A 11 -8.99 3.94 -9.85
C ASN A 11 -8.38 2.66 -9.29
N VAL A 12 -9.11 2.06 -8.36
CA VAL A 12 -8.89 0.68 -7.90
C VAL A 12 -9.95 -0.20 -8.53
N TYR A 13 -9.52 -1.35 -9.04
CA TYR A 13 -10.38 -2.39 -9.57
C TYR A 13 -10.18 -3.68 -8.79
N HIS A 14 -11.28 -4.33 -8.45
CA HIS A 14 -11.29 -5.66 -7.86
C HIS A 14 -12.20 -6.57 -8.66
N LYS A 15 -11.72 -7.79 -8.91
CA LYS A 15 -12.55 -8.87 -9.45
C LYS A 15 -12.20 -10.19 -8.82
N ARG A 16 -13.21 -10.86 -8.31
CA ARG A 16 -13.21 -12.28 -7.93
C ARG A 16 -13.85 -13.07 -9.06
N PHE A 17 -13.17 -14.12 -9.49
CA PHE A 17 -13.60 -15.03 -10.56
C PHE A 17 -14.27 -16.28 -9.98
N THR A 18 -13.80 -16.76 -8.84
CA THR A 18 -14.27 -18.00 -8.18
C THR A 18 -14.15 -17.88 -6.66
N PRO A 19 -14.99 -18.58 -5.86
CA PRO A 19 -16.16 -19.37 -6.27
C PRO A 19 -17.37 -18.51 -6.63
N THR A 20 -17.36 -17.23 -6.23
CA THR A 20 -18.43 -16.28 -6.51
C THR A 20 -17.89 -15.14 -7.36
N VAL A 21 -18.50 -14.91 -8.53
CA VAL A 21 -18.14 -13.76 -9.36
C VAL A 21 -18.59 -12.46 -8.68
N HIS A 22 -17.64 -11.57 -8.48
CA HIS A 22 -17.90 -10.26 -7.91
C HIS A 22 -16.82 -9.28 -8.35
N GLU A 23 -17.25 -8.15 -8.90
CA GLU A 23 -16.35 -7.09 -9.34
C GLU A 23 -16.86 -5.72 -8.91
N PHE A 24 -15.93 -4.79 -8.73
CA PHE A 24 -16.22 -3.39 -8.46
C PHE A 24 -15.00 -2.53 -8.78
N ARG A 25 -15.27 -1.25 -9.03
CA ARG A 25 -14.27 -0.21 -9.28
C ARG A 25 -14.61 1.02 -8.45
N TYR A 26 -13.60 1.74 -7.98
CA TYR A 26 -13.79 3.01 -7.29
C TYR A 26 -12.60 3.94 -7.48
N ASP A 27 -12.87 5.24 -7.49
CA ASP A 27 -11.84 6.26 -7.60
C ASP A 27 -11.05 6.42 -6.30
N ILE A 28 -9.76 6.67 -6.46
CA ILE A 28 -8.80 6.88 -5.39
C ILE A 28 -7.82 7.99 -5.77
N TYR A 29 -7.25 8.63 -4.75
CA TYR A 29 -5.98 9.31 -4.87
C TYR A 29 -5.04 8.82 -3.77
N LEU A 30 -3.75 8.73 -4.07
CA LEU A 30 -2.67 8.36 -3.18
C LEU A 30 -1.59 9.44 -3.25
N PHE A 31 -0.94 9.71 -2.14
CA PHE A 31 0.21 10.62 -2.11
C PHE A 31 1.46 9.85 -2.49
N TRP A 32 2.22 10.40 -3.43
CA TRP A 32 3.57 9.99 -3.77
C TRP A 32 4.55 10.95 -3.12
N ILE A 33 5.23 10.51 -2.07
CA ILE A 33 6.06 11.39 -1.24
C ILE A 33 7.47 10.84 -1.25
N LYS A 34 8.42 11.61 -1.77
CA LYS A 34 9.83 11.37 -1.47
C LYS A 34 10.03 11.70 0.00
N LEU A 35 10.39 10.72 0.83
CA LEU A 35 10.37 10.92 2.28
C LEU A 35 11.34 12.02 2.75
N LYS A 36 12.45 12.22 2.03
CA LYS A 36 13.38 13.33 2.26
C LYS A 36 12.80 14.72 2.02
N GLU A 37 11.73 14.83 1.22
CA GLU A 37 11.07 16.10 0.90
C GLU A 37 9.99 16.48 1.94
N LEU A 38 9.76 15.68 2.99
CA LEU A 38 8.76 15.98 4.01
C LEU A 38 8.94 17.37 4.68
N PRO A 39 10.16 17.85 5.00
CA PRO A 39 10.36 19.21 5.52
C PRO A 39 9.87 20.31 4.58
N GLU A 40 10.09 20.16 3.27
CA GLU A 40 9.62 21.07 2.24
C GLU A 40 8.11 20.98 2.05
N LEU A 41 7.54 19.76 2.11
CA LEU A 41 6.09 19.55 2.05
C LEU A 41 5.34 20.14 3.24
N ALA A 42 5.99 20.27 4.40
CA ALA A 42 5.42 20.92 5.57
C ALA A 42 5.18 22.43 5.34
N GLN A 43 5.80 23.03 4.32
CA GLN A 43 5.57 24.44 3.92
C GLN A 43 4.42 24.59 2.91
N LEU A 44 3.84 23.49 2.43
CA LEU A 44 2.76 23.52 1.44
C LEU A 44 1.40 23.71 2.12
N ASP A 45 0.71 24.80 1.77
CA ASP A 45 -0.59 25.12 2.34
C ASP A 45 -1.60 23.97 2.23
N GLY A 46 -2.08 23.54 3.38
CA GLY A 46 -3.07 22.47 3.49
C GLY A 46 -2.51 21.05 3.42
N PHE A 47 -1.19 20.87 3.46
CA PHE A 47 -0.55 19.58 3.71
C PHE A 47 0.27 19.67 5.01
N ASN A 48 -0.16 18.97 6.06
CA ASN A 48 0.48 19.07 7.37
C ASN A 48 1.40 17.86 7.59
N VAL A 49 2.56 18.08 8.19
CA VAL A 49 3.50 17.01 8.56
C VAL A 49 3.64 17.01 10.08
N ASP A 50 3.26 15.90 10.71
CA ASP A 50 3.22 15.70 12.17
C ASP A 50 2.45 16.76 12.97
N GLN A 51 1.58 17.50 12.28
CA GLN A 51 0.75 18.55 12.84
C GLN A 51 -0.71 18.32 12.47
N LYS A 52 -1.61 18.62 13.42
CA LYS A 52 -3.05 18.47 13.19
C LYS A 52 -3.50 19.38 12.06
N GLY A 53 -4.21 18.81 11.10
CA GLY A 53 -4.88 19.57 10.06
C GLY A 53 -5.88 18.71 9.29
N PHE A 54 -6.46 19.30 8.25
CA PHE A 54 -7.44 18.59 7.43
C PHE A 54 -6.82 17.38 6.71
N LEU A 55 -5.57 17.52 6.28
CA LEU A 55 -4.77 16.49 5.63
C LEU A 55 -3.38 16.48 6.30
N GLU A 56 -3.00 15.34 6.86
CA GLU A 56 -1.84 15.19 7.72
C GLU A 56 -1.04 13.93 7.35
N PHE A 57 0.25 14.10 7.05
CA PHE A 57 1.22 13.01 7.10
C PHE A 57 1.69 12.87 8.55
N ARG A 58 1.14 11.88 9.26
CA ARG A 58 1.48 11.60 10.66
C ARG A 58 2.47 10.45 10.73
N ARG A 59 3.67 10.67 11.24
CA ARG A 59 4.71 9.65 11.40
C ARG A 59 4.22 8.39 12.12
N SER A 60 3.37 8.55 13.14
CA SER A 60 2.82 7.43 13.93
C SER A 60 1.84 6.52 13.18
N ASP A 61 1.34 6.94 12.01
CA ASP A 61 0.44 6.12 11.19
C ASP A 61 1.17 5.04 10.38
N TYR A 62 2.48 5.16 10.25
CA TYR A 62 3.32 4.29 9.41
C TYR A 62 4.24 3.41 10.27
N LEU A 63 5.03 2.53 9.64
CA LEU A 63 5.97 1.64 10.35
C LEU A 63 6.82 2.40 11.37
N ASN A 64 6.74 2.02 12.64
CA ASN A 64 7.42 2.71 13.75
C ASN A 64 7.83 1.71 14.84
N GLN A 65 8.75 0.79 14.51
CA GLN A 65 9.16 -0.29 15.42
C GLN A 65 10.46 0.03 16.17
N GLN A 66 11.36 0.79 15.58
CA GLN A 66 12.70 1.09 16.08
C GLN A 66 12.85 2.56 16.54
N GLY A 67 11.82 3.38 16.36
CA GLY A 67 11.87 4.81 16.68
C GLY A 67 12.73 5.63 15.71
N LEU A 68 13.06 5.06 14.55
CA LEU A 68 13.89 5.72 13.54
C LEU A 68 13.04 6.61 12.63
N PRO A 69 13.67 7.56 11.90
CA PRO A 69 13.03 8.23 10.77
C PRO A 69 12.41 7.19 9.81
N LEU A 70 11.24 7.50 9.25
CA LEU A 70 10.46 6.52 8.49
C LEU A 70 11.27 5.88 7.35
N GLU A 71 12.06 6.67 6.63
CA GLU A 71 12.94 6.16 5.57
C GLU A 71 13.90 5.07 6.08
N GLN A 72 14.50 5.26 7.25
CA GLN A 72 15.42 4.31 7.84
C GLN A 72 14.70 3.04 8.34
N GLU A 73 13.52 3.17 8.94
CA GLU A 73 12.68 2.02 9.31
C GLU A 73 12.32 1.16 8.11
N ILE A 74 11.94 1.80 7.00
CA ILE A 74 11.55 1.12 5.77
C ILE A 74 12.74 0.39 5.18
N LEU A 75 13.90 1.04 5.07
CA LEU A 75 15.13 0.39 4.60
C LEU A 75 15.54 -0.76 5.51
N ALA A 76 15.49 -0.59 6.83
CA ALA A 76 15.78 -1.66 7.79
C ALA A 76 14.81 -2.84 7.61
N LYS A 77 13.51 -2.56 7.42
CA LYS A 77 12.48 -3.60 7.19
C LYS A 77 12.69 -4.33 5.87
N MET A 78 13.01 -3.63 4.80
CA MET A 78 13.33 -4.22 3.50
C MET A 78 14.57 -5.11 3.60
N ASN A 79 15.63 -4.65 4.25
CA ASN A 79 16.84 -5.44 4.45
C ASN A 79 16.59 -6.70 5.31
N ALA A 80 15.73 -6.62 6.33
CA ALA A 80 15.33 -7.77 7.13
C ALA A 80 14.48 -8.80 6.35
N LEU A 81 13.87 -8.40 5.22
CA LEU A 81 13.05 -9.26 4.37
C LEU A 81 13.76 -9.70 3.08
N ARG A 82 15.00 -9.25 2.82
CA ARG A 82 15.70 -9.54 1.56
C ARG A 82 15.87 -11.05 1.30
N ASP A 83 16.05 -11.83 2.36
CA ASP A 83 16.23 -13.28 2.28
C ASP A 83 14.92 -14.03 1.99
N THR A 84 13.77 -13.32 1.94
CA THR A 84 12.49 -13.88 1.51
C THR A 84 12.32 -13.86 -0.02
N LEU A 85 13.18 -13.15 -0.74
CA LEU A 85 13.20 -13.11 -2.20
C LEU A 85 13.78 -14.41 -2.76
N LEU A 86 13.29 -14.85 -3.94
CA LEU A 86 13.80 -16.07 -4.59
C LEU A 86 15.25 -15.89 -5.06
N LYS A 87 15.56 -14.70 -5.59
CA LYS A 87 16.91 -14.32 -5.98
C LYS A 87 17.63 -13.70 -4.78
N SER A 88 18.76 -14.28 -4.40
CA SER A 88 19.55 -13.77 -3.29
C SER A 88 20.06 -12.35 -3.55
N VAL A 89 19.64 -11.42 -2.70
CA VAL A 89 20.12 -10.02 -2.70
C VAL A 89 21.21 -9.88 -1.64
N THR A 90 22.47 -9.90 -2.08
CA THR A 90 23.64 -9.88 -1.18
C THR A 90 23.98 -8.47 -0.69
N THR A 91 23.75 -7.46 -1.53
CA THR A 91 23.97 -6.06 -1.17
C THR A 91 22.82 -5.52 -0.33
N PRO A 92 23.08 -4.65 0.65
CA PRO A 92 22.01 -3.98 1.38
C PRO A 92 21.14 -3.13 0.43
N ILE A 93 19.83 -3.23 0.60
CA ILE A 93 18.86 -2.36 -0.08
C ILE A 93 19.04 -0.95 0.47
N ASN A 94 19.34 0.01 -0.41
CA ASN A 94 19.58 1.40 -0.07
C ASN A 94 19.14 2.30 -1.24
N GLY A 95 18.88 3.57 -0.94
CA GLY A 95 18.44 4.57 -1.91
C GLY A 95 17.49 5.60 -1.30
N ASP A 96 16.87 6.40 -2.16
CA ASP A 96 15.82 7.33 -1.73
C ASP A 96 14.50 6.57 -1.60
N VAL A 97 13.81 6.71 -0.46
CA VAL A 97 12.51 6.05 -0.25
C VAL A 97 11.36 6.98 -0.65
N TYR A 98 10.45 6.44 -1.44
CA TYR A 98 9.19 7.07 -1.85
C TYR A 98 8.01 6.32 -1.27
N PHE A 99 7.10 7.04 -0.63
CA PHE A 99 5.84 6.52 -0.12
C PHE A 99 4.73 6.71 -1.17
N LEU A 100 3.93 5.67 -1.41
CA LEU A 100 2.67 5.71 -2.14
C LEU A 100 1.56 5.20 -1.22
N GLY A 101 0.70 6.09 -0.76
CA GLY A 101 -0.38 5.69 0.14
C GLY A 101 -1.30 6.82 0.56
N GLN A 102 -2.18 6.52 1.50
CA GLN A 102 -3.09 7.50 2.07
C GLN A 102 -2.42 8.26 3.23
N THR A 103 -2.77 9.53 3.37
CA THR A 103 -2.46 10.34 4.55
C THR A 103 -3.71 10.50 5.41
N ARG A 104 -3.51 10.87 6.67
CA ARG A 104 -4.61 11.09 7.61
C ARG A 104 -5.46 12.26 7.15
N MET A 105 -6.77 12.10 7.27
CA MET A 105 -7.74 13.10 6.85
C MET A 105 -8.77 13.30 7.94
N LEU A 106 -9.01 14.55 8.36
CA LEU A 106 -9.92 14.86 9.47
C LEU A 106 -9.61 14.07 10.75
N ASN A 107 -8.32 13.89 11.05
CA ASN A 107 -7.81 13.08 12.16
C ASN A 107 -8.23 11.60 12.15
N LEU A 108 -8.70 11.08 11.01
CA LEU A 108 -9.00 9.69 10.78
C LEU A 108 -7.95 9.09 9.85
N TYR A 109 -7.49 7.88 10.18
CA TYR A 109 -6.53 7.16 9.37
C TYR A 109 -6.87 5.66 9.31
N PHE A 110 -6.93 5.14 8.10
CA PHE A 110 -6.85 3.73 7.80
C PHE A 110 -6.42 3.59 6.36
N SER A 111 -5.36 2.82 6.10
CA SER A 111 -4.88 2.49 4.76
C SER A 111 -4.84 0.97 4.62
N PRO A 112 -5.58 0.36 3.68
CA PRO A 112 -5.53 -1.08 3.44
C PRO A 112 -4.13 -1.54 3.01
N VAL A 113 -3.43 -0.67 2.28
CA VAL A 113 -2.07 -0.92 1.82
C VAL A 113 -1.33 0.40 1.61
N ASN A 114 -0.10 0.47 2.12
CA ASN A 114 0.88 1.50 1.79
C ASN A 114 2.02 0.83 1.01
N PHE A 115 2.54 1.50 -0.01
CA PHE A 115 3.69 1.02 -0.77
C PHE A 115 4.88 1.94 -0.54
N TYR A 116 6.06 1.37 -0.37
CA TYR A 116 7.30 2.13 -0.26
C TYR A 116 8.26 1.65 -1.34
N TYR A 117 8.72 2.56 -2.19
CA TYR A 117 9.62 2.28 -3.29
C TYR A 117 11.02 2.79 -2.96
N VAL A 118 12.05 2.03 -3.31
CA VAL A 118 13.45 2.47 -3.24
C VAL A 118 13.91 2.86 -4.63
N GLN A 119 14.34 4.11 -4.77
CA GLN A 119 14.99 4.60 -5.98
C GLN A 119 16.50 4.54 -5.81
N ASP A 120 17.17 3.90 -6.77
CA ASP A 120 18.62 3.93 -6.84
C ASP A 120 19.10 5.35 -7.21
N PRO A 121 20.02 5.95 -6.43
CA PRO A 121 20.43 7.33 -6.62
C PRO A 121 21.20 7.58 -7.92
N LEU A 122 21.84 6.57 -8.51
CA LEU A 122 22.66 6.69 -9.71
C LEU A 122 21.83 6.51 -10.99
N SER A 123 21.16 5.37 -11.12
CA SER A 123 20.35 4.99 -12.27
C SER A 123 18.98 5.67 -12.30
N LYS A 124 18.52 6.19 -11.16
CA LYS A 124 17.16 6.75 -10.96
C LYS A 124 16.03 5.74 -11.17
N GLN A 125 16.34 4.45 -11.31
CA GLN A 125 15.35 3.38 -11.41
C GLN A 125 14.85 2.96 -10.02
N PHE A 126 13.60 2.51 -9.94
CA PHE A 126 13.08 1.92 -8.72
C PHE A 126 13.43 0.43 -8.69
N THR A 127 14.10 0.01 -7.62
CA THR A 127 14.68 -1.34 -7.48
C THR A 127 13.78 -2.26 -6.68
N PHE A 128 13.24 -1.78 -5.56
CA PHE A 128 12.40 -2.56 -4.66
C PHE A 128 11.12 -1.82 -4.27
N MET A 129 10.08 -2.59 -3.97
CA MET A 129 8.84 -2.10 -3.35
C MET A 129 8.52 -2.93 -2.10
N LEU A 130 8.21 -2.26 -0.99
CA LEU A 130 7.65 -2.86 0.21
C LEU A 130 6.16 -2.54 0.27
N ALA A 131 5.30 -3.56 0.22
CA ALA A 131 3.87 -3.42 0.47
C ALA A 131 3.57 -3.67 1.95
N GLU A 132 3.22 -2.62 2.69
CA GLU A 132 2.65 -2.69 4.04
C GLU A 132 1.15 -2.86 3.93
N VAL A 133 0.65 -4.05 4.22
CA VAL A 133 -0.76 -4.42 4.12
C VAL A 133 -1.38 -4.45 5.51
N SER A 134 -2.52 -3.77 5.69
CA SER A 134 -3.25 -3.73 6.96
C SER A 134 -4.59 -4.46 6.87
N ASN A 135 -4.99 -5.13 7.94
CA ASN A 135 -6.33 -5.73 8.04
C ASN A 135 -7.27 -4.87 8.91
N THR A 136 -8.57 -5.07 8.71
CA THR A 136 -9.64 -4.50 9.54
C THR A 136 -10.59 -5.63 9.92
N PRO A 137 -11.09 -5.70 11.16
CA PRO A 137 -10.94 -4.72 12.24
C PRO A 137 -9.71 -4.90 13.15
N TRP A 138 -8.84 -5.90 12.93
CA TRP A 138 -7.75 -6.20 13.87
C TRP A 138 -6.56 -5.22 13.85
N HIS A 139 -6.46 -4.35 12.83
CA HIS A 139 -5.41 -3.35 12.70
C HIS A 139 -3.98 -3.93 12.73
N GLU A 140 -3.82 -5.19 12.33
CA GLU A 140 -2.53 -5.83 12.16
C GLU A 140 -1.91 -5.43 10.82
N ARG A 141 -0.58 -5.57 10.72
CA ARG A 141 0.17 -5.27 9.52
C ARG A 141 1.05 -6.43 9.10
N HIS A 142 1.20 -6.58 7.79
CA HIS A 142 2.15 -7.50 7.18
C HIS A 142 2.90 -6.81 6.05
N TYR A 143 4.09 -7.30 5.74
CA TYR A 143 5.00 -6.65 4.80
C TYR A 143 5.45 -7.65 3.74
N TYR A 144 5.22 -7.33 2.48
CA TYR A 144 5.76 -8.07 1.33
C TYR A 144 6.85 -7.23 0.67
N LEU A 145 8.04 -7.79 0.52
CA LEU A 145 9.11 -7.20 -0.28
C LEU A 145 9.03 -7.74 -1.71
N VAL A 146 9.14 -6.86 -2.69
CA VAL A 146 9.11 -7.19 -4.11
C VAL A 146 10.32 -6.55 -4.79
N ASP A 147 11.14 -7.37 -5.45
CA ASP A 147 12.12 -6.90 -6.44
C ASP A 147 11.36 -6.47 -7.69
N LEU A 148 11.50 -5.21 -8.12
CA LEU A 148 10.75 -4.67 -9.25
C LEU A 148 11.25 -5.17 -10.61
N SER A 149 12.46 -5.73 -10.67
CA SER A 149 13.02 -6.33 -11.89
C SER A 149 12.49 -7.74 -12.13
N GLU A 150 12.41 -8.56 -11.09
CA GLU A 150 11.98 -9.97 -11.19
C GLU A 150 10.48 -10.14 -10.92
N GLN A 151 9.94 -9.42 -9.92
CA GLN A 151 8.54 -9.47 -9.47
C GLN A 151 8.04 -10.87 -9.14
N ASP A 152 8.89 -11.63 -8.44
CA ASP A 152 8.65 -13.02 -8.06
C ASP A 152 7.30 -13.24 -7.37
N ASP A 153 6.75 -14.42 -7.60
CA ASP A 153 5.53 -14.87 -6.93
C ASP A 153 5.78 -15.03 -5.42
N THR A 154 4.82 -14.60 -4.61
CA THR A 154 4.92 -14.67 -3.13
C THR A 154 3.76 -15.47 -2.54
N GLN A 155 4.00 -16.18 -1.44
CA GLN A 155 2.91 -16.86 -0.74
C GLN A 155 2.05 -15.84 0.02
N LYS A 156 0.72 -16.00 -0.05
CA LYS A 156 -0.20 -15.18 0.73
C LYS A 156 -0.04 -15.52 2.22
N ALA A 157 0.61 -14.63 2.95
CA ALA A 157 0.91 -14.80 4.37
C ALA A 157 0.03 -13.94 5.30
N PHE A 158 -0.90 -13.15 4.76
CA PHE A 158 -1.75 -12.25 5.55
C PHE A 158 -3.24 -12.35 5.25
N HIS A 159 -4.06 -12.41 6.30
CA HIS A 159 -5.50 -12.57 6.23
C HIS A 159 -6.21 -11.20 6.19
N VAL A 160 -6.37 -10.65 4.99
CA VAL A 160 -6.99 -9.34 4.75
C VAL A 160 -8.49 -9.38 4.49
N SER A 161 -9.04 -10.55 4.16
CA SER A 161 -10.45 -10.71 3.83
C SER A 161 -10.93 -12.08 4.26
N PRO A 162 -12.05 -12.17 4.99
CA PRO A 162 -12.63 -13.45 5.38
C PRO A 162 -13.29 -14.19 4.22
N PHE A 163 -13.31 -13.61 3.01
CA PHE A 163 -13.82 -14.26 1.81
C PHE A 163 -12.69 -14.69 0.87
N ASN A 164 -11.44 -14.71 1.34
CA ASN A 164 -10.30 -15.17 0.55
C ASN A 164 -9.43 -16.11 1.38
N PRO A 165 -9.24 -17.37 0.97
CA PRO A 165 -8.50 -18.32 1.76
C PRO A 165 -7.01 -17.96 1.82
N MET A 166 -6.27 -18.59 2.74
CA MET A 166 -4.85 -18.33 2.96
C MET A 166 -3.93 -19.07 2.00
N ASP A 167 -4.36 -20.23 1.50
CA ASP A 167 -3.60 -21.09 0.59
C ASP A 167 -3.60 -20.57 -0.85
N MET A 168 -2.97 -19.40 -1.04
CA MET A 168 -2.89 -18.71 -2.33
C MET A 168 -1.48 -18.18 -2.60
N GLN A 169 -1.15 -18.10 -3.87
CA GLN A 169 0.03 -17.45 -4.38
C GLN A 169 -0.34 -16.08 -4.97
N TYR A 170 0.42 -15.06 -4.62
CA TYR A 170 0.36 -13.73 -5.16
C TYR A 170 1.31 -13.60 -6.35
N LYS A 171 0.78 -13.10 -7.46
CA LYS A 171 1.55 -12.72 -8.65
C LYS A 171 1.49 -11.21 -8.82
N TRP A 172 2.65 -10.58 -8.77
CA TRP A 172 2.80 -9.13 -8.87
C TRP A 172 3.02 -8.73 -10.33
N ARG A 173 2.43 -7.59 -10.72
CA ARG A 173 2.77 -6.87 -11.94
C ARG A 173 2.74 -5.38 -11.65
N ILE A 174 3.91 -4.76 -11.57
CA ILE A 174 4.12 -3.41 -11.11
C ILE A 174 4.91 -2.69 -12.20
N SER A 175 4.40 -1.57 -12.70
CA SER A 175 5.16 -0.72 -13.61
C SER A 175 6.15 0.15 -12.83
N GLN A 176 7.21 0.60 -13.49
CA GLN A 176 8.06 1.65 -12.93
C GLN A 176 7.21 2.92 -12.67
N PRO A 177 7.29 3.52 -11.48
CA PRO A 177 6.66 4.81 -11.19
C PRO A 177 7.12 5.89 -12.18
N SER A 178 6.16 6.46 -12.90
CA SER A 178 6.37 7.53 -13.90
C SER A 178 5.11 8.39 -14.00
N GLU A 179 4.81 9.00 -15.15
CA GLU A 179 3.52 9.68 -15.36
C GLU A 179 2.32 8.74 -15.20
N HIS A 180 2.51 7.44 -15.44
CA HIS A 180 1.54 6.40 -15.15
C HIS A 180 2.13 5.35 -14.20
N LEU A 181 1.33 4.90 -13.24
CA LEU A 181 1.66 3.82 -12.32
C LEU A 181 0.54 2.80 -12.28
N THR A 182 0.87 1.57 -12.64
CA THR A 182 -0.02 0.42 -12.53
C THR A 182 0.56 -0.59 -11.57
N LEU A 183 -0.28 -1.12 -10.69
CA LEU A 183 0.07 -2.25 -9.84
C LEU A 183 -1.10 -3.23 -9.86
N THR A 184 -0.81 -4.46 -10.23
CA THR A 184 -1.77 -5.56 -10.26
C THR A 184 -1.28 -6.69 -9.38
N LEU A 185 -2.13 -7.11 -8.45
CA LEU A 185 -1.93 -8.26 -7.59
C LEU A 185 -2.98 -9.32 -7.95
N SER A 186 -2.53 -10.44 -8.52
CA SER A 186 -3.40 -11.57 -8.80
C SER A 186 -3.23 -12.67 -7.76
N CYS A 187 -4.32 -13.23 -7.27
CA CYS A 187 -4.34 -14.34 -6.34
C CYS A 187 -4.64 -15.64 -7.09
N TYR A 188 -3.71 -16.59 -7.01
CA TYR A 188 -3.80 -17.90 -7.63
C TYR A 188 -3.86 -19.01 -6.58
N LYS A 189 -4.52 -20.10 -6.94
CA LYS A 189 -4.33 -21.39 -6.30
C LYS A 189 -3.86 -22.38 -7.37
N GLN A 190 -4.81 -22.91 -8.14
CA GLN A 190 -4.54 -23.60 -9.42
C GLN A 190 -4.92 -22.71 -10.61
N ILE A 191 -6.01 -21.96 -10.45
CA ILE A 191 -6.49 -20.96 -11.39
C ILE A 191 -6.42 -19.56 -10.76
N LYS A 192 -6.74 -18.54 -11.54
CA LYS A 192 -6.87 -17.16 -11.03
C LYS A 192 -8.17 -17.02 -10.25
N HIS A 193 -8.08 -16.74 -8.95
CA HIS A 193 -9.26 -16.55 -8.08
C HIS A 193 -9.68 -15.10 -7.98
N MET A 194 -8.71 -14.21 -7.89
CA MET A 194 -8.96 -12.79 -7.70
C MET A 194 -7.88 -11.96 -8.37
N VAL A 195 -8.24 -10.74 -8.75
CA VAL A 195 -7.31 -9.67 -9.09
C VAL A 195 -7.71 -8.40 -8.35
N ALA A 196 -6.72 -7.70 -7.85
CA ALA A 196 -6.80 -6.32 -7.45
C ALA A 196 -5.82 -5.53 -8.32
N SER A 197 -6.22 -4.38 -8.85
CA SER A 197 -5.33 -3.50 -9.58
C SER A 197 -5.58 -2.06 -9.24
N ILE A 198 -4.52 -1.27 -9.22
CA ILE A 198 -4.58 0.19 -9.21
C ILE A 198 -3.99 0.68 -10.53
N ASP A 199 -4.65 1.69 -11.10
CA ASP A 199 -4.22 2.37 -12.32
C ASP A 199 -4.31 3.86 -12.06
N LEU A 200 -3.16 4.52 -12.06
CA LEU A 200 -2.98 5.86 -11.53
C LEU A 200 -2.17 6.74 -12.48
N HIS A 201 -2.59 7.99 -12.63
CA HIS A 201 -1.84 9.05 -13.31
C HIS A 201 -1.25 10.02 -12.29
N ARG A 202 -0.04 10.49 -12.58
CA ARG A 202 0.68 11.45 -11.74
C ARG A 202 0.08 12.85 -11.91
N GLN A 203 0.03 13.59 -10.80
CA GLN A 203 -0.32 15.01 -10.74
C GLN A 203 0.67 15.70 -9.81
N GLU A 204 1.12 16.90 -10.18
CA GLU A 204 2.01 17.68 -9.32
C GLU A 204 1.35 17.97 -7.97
N LEU A 205 2.15 17.95 -6.90
CA LEU A 205 1.69 18.23 -5.55
C LEU A 205 1.59 19.76 -5.33
N THR A 206 0.55 20.37 -5.87
CA THR A 206 0.26 21.80 -5.73
C THR A 206 -0.95 22.02 -4.81
N THR A 207 -1.09 23.22 -4.24
CA THR A 207 -2.26 23.61 -3.43
C THR A 207 -3.58 23.44 -4.20
N SER A 208 -3.58 23.71 -5.51
CA SER A 208 -4.75 23.53 -6.39
C SER A 208 -5.14 22.05 -6.52
N ASN A 209 -4.17 21.17 -6.79
CA ASN A 209 -4.41 19.74 -6.91
C ASN A 209 -4.81 19.11 -5.57
N LEU A 210 -4.20 19.56 -4.46
CA LEU A 210 -4.62 19.19 -3.11
C LEU A 210 -6.08 19.56 -2.83
N SER A 211 -6.49 20.79 -3.13
CA SER A 211 -7.87 21.26 -2.95
C SER A 211 -8.85 20.42 -3.79
N THR A 212 -8.48 20.11 -5.02
CA THR A 212 -9.28 19.25 -5.92
C THR A 212 -9.43 17.83 -5.37
N ALA A 213 -8.34 17.22 -4.89
CA ALA A 213 -8.37 15.90 -4.27
C ALA A 213 -9.30 15.86 -3.04
N LYS A 214 -9.17 16.85 -2.14
CA LYS A 214 -10.00 17.00 -0.94
C LYS A 214 -11.48 17.11 -1.26
N LYS A 215 -11.85 17.90 -2.28
CA LYS A 215 -13.25 18.10 -2.69
C LYS A 215 -13.86 16.86 -3.33
N ARG A 216 -13.09 16.11 -4.11
CA ARG A 216 -13.58 14.89 -4.78
C ARG A 216 -13.89 13.77 -3.79
N ILE A 217 -13.05 13.59 -2.78
CA ILE A 217 -13.25 12.54 -1.78
C ILE A 217 -12.97 13.10 -0.39
N PRO A 218 -13.97 13.75 0.25
CA PRO A 218 -13.79 14.51 1.50
C PRO A 218 -13.47 13.66 2.73
N SER A 219 -13.64 12.34 2.65
CA SER A 219 -13.06 11.41 3.62
C SER A 219 -12.74 10.09 2.94
N MET A 220 -11.52 10.00 2.41
CA MET A 220 -11.00 8.75 1.82
C MET A 220 -11.09 7.60 2.80
N THR A 221 -10.71 7.82 4.07
CA THR A 221 -10.75 6.80 5.11
C THR A 221 -12.16 6.24 5.33
N LEU A 222 -13.17 7.10 5.52
CA LEU A 222 -14.54 6.63 5.73
C LEU A 222 -15.09 5.93 4.48
N LYS A 223 -14.81 6.46 3.28
CA LYS A 223 -15.21 5.83 2.01
C LYS A 223 -14.55 4.46 1.83
N THR A 224 -13.27 4.33 2.16
CA THR A 224 -12.52 3.06 2.07
C THR A 224 -13.06 2.05 3.06
N VAL A 225 -13.19 2.41 4.34
CA VAL A 225 -13.71 1.51 5.38
C VAL A 225 -15.16 1.09 5.07
N GLY A 226 -16.04 2.06 4.79
CA GLY A 226 -17.43 1.79 4.41
C GLY A 226 -17.53 0.93 3.14
N GLY A 227 -16.67 1.18 2.15
CA GLY A 227 -16.55 0.38 0.94
C GLY A 227 -16.13 -1.07 1.22
N ILE A 228 -15.16 -1.29 2.10
CA ILE A 228 -14.73 -2.64 2.51
C ILE A 228 -15.91 -3.41 3.14
N TYR A 229 -16.60 -2.81 4.10
CA TYR A 229 -17.75 -3.45 4.75
C TYR A 229 -18.92 -3.67 3.80
N TRP A 230 -19.18 -2.72 2.88
CA TRP A 230 -20.24 -2.85 1.88
C TRP A 230 -19.99 -4.01 0.91
N GLN A 231 -18.76 -4.17 0.42
CA GLN A 231 -18.42 -5.29 -0.46
C GLN A 231 -18.38 -6.62 0.31
N ALA A 232 -17.95 -6.62 1.57
CA ALA A 232 -18.04 -7.78 2.45
C ALA A 232 -19.49 -8.24 2.66
N LEU A 233 -20.42 -7.30 2.90
CA LEU A 233 -21.85 -7.59 3.02
C LEU A 233 -22.43 -8.17 1.72
N LYS A 234 -22.06 -7.62 0.55
CA LYS A 234 -22.48 -8.17 -0.74
C LYS A 234 -22.00 -9.60 -0.95
N LEU A 235 -20.75 -9.92 -0.57
CA LEU A 235 -20.22 -11.29 -0.66
C LEU A 235 -20.94 -12.24 0.31
N PHE A 236 -21.25 -11.76 1.52
CA PHE A 236 -22.04 -12.51 2.49
C PHE A 236 -23.44 -12.85 1.95
N ILE A 237 -24.15 -11.86 1.38
CA ILE A 237 -25.46 -12.06 0.74
C ILE A 237 -25.37 -13.06 -0.43
N LYS A 238 -24.28 -13.02 -1.19
CA LYS A 238 -23.99 -13.97 -2.27
C LYS A 238 -23.54 -15.37 -1.79
N ARG A 239 -23.50 -15.60 -0.47
CA ARG A 239 -23.07 -16.86 0.16
C ARG A 239 -21.66 -17.29 -0.25
N THR A 240 -20.76 -16.34 -0.46
CA THR A 240 -19.34 -16.64 -0.69
C THR A 240 -18.76 -17.32 0.56
N PRO A 241 -17.95 -18.39 0.42
CA PRO A 241 -17.36 -19.08 1.55
C PRO A 241 -16.62 -18.14 2.51
N PHE A 242 -16.89 -18.32 3.80
CA PHE A 242 -16.30 -17.54 4.88
C PHE A 242 -15.17 -18.34 5.53
N TYR A 243 -14.00 -17.73 5.59
CA TYR A 243 -12.81 -18.21 6.25
C TYR A 243 -12.59 -17.35 7.48
N GLY A 244 -12.85 -17.92 8.65
CA GLY A 244 -12.69 -17.23 9.92
C GLY A 244 -11.24 -16.79 10.12
N TYR A 245 -11.05 -15.61 10.70
CA TYR A 245 -9.73 -15.17 11.11
C TYR A 245 -9.22 -16.06 12.25
N ALA A 246 -8.13 -16.78 11.99
CA ALA A 246 -7.34 -17.44 13.01
C ALA A 246 -6.08 -16.61 13.21
N LYS A 247 -5.87 -16.11 14.43
CA LYS A 247 -4.62 -15.41 14.77
C LYS A 247 -3.46 -16.40 14.53
N PRO A 248 -2.44 -16.06 13.71
CA PRO A 248 -1.29 -16.92 13.56
C PRO A 248 -0.68 -17.16 14.95
N ALA A 249 -0.42 -18.43 15.29
CA ALA A 249 0.27 -18.74 16.54
C ALA A 249 1.62 -18.01 16.52
N THR A 250 1.82 -17.09 17.46
CA THR A 250 3.14 -16.50 17.71
C THR A 250 4.07 -17.64 18.07
N LYS A 251 5.01 -18.01 17.17
CA LYS A 251 6.15 -18.81 17.58
C LYS A 251 6.83 -18.03 18.70
N LYS A 252 6.77 -18.56 19.93
CA LYS A 252 7.64 -18.08 21.01
C LYS A 252 9.08 -18.19 20.49
N PRO A 253 9.97 -17.22 20.79
CA PRO A 253 11.38 -17.47 20.65
C PRO A 253 11.71 -18.73 21.45
N GLU A 254 12.36 -19.70 20.82
CA GLU A 254 13.02 -20.77 21.56
C GLU A 254 14.05 -20.08 22.48
N GLU A 255 13.89 -20.27 23.80
CA GLU A 255 14.84 -19.82 24.84
C GLU A 255 16.19 -20.53 24.70
#